data_AF-A0A1A9Z6G7-F1
#
_entry.id   AF-A0A1A9Z6G7-F1
#
_cell.length_a   1.000
_cell.length_b   1.000
_cell.length_c   1.000
_cell.angle_alpha   90.00
_cell.angle_beta   90.00
_cell.angle_gamma   90.00
#
_symmetry.space_group_name_H-M   'P 1'
#
loop_
_entity.id
_entity.type
_entity.pdbx_description
1 polymer ?
#
loop_
_entity_poly.entity_id
_entity_poly.type
_entity_poly.pdbx_seq_one_letter_code
_entity_poly.pdbx_strand_id
1 'polypeptide(L)'
;MCTPYETKHDWCVRATRFSGTSYLSEHEADQKTFERLYGTEQQKTFCAYDFKFEKYYLPKCPSKNPDVVEPVDERPEFACVFQTRLETLNLLYSAQMDGIMSHEEALSLDYKQPNWGPLKFVEIKVREEK
;
A
#
# COMPACT_ATOMS: atom_id res chain seq x y z
N MET A 1 -8.40 9.91 6.10
CA MET A 1 -9.85 10.05 6.40
C MET A 1 -10.22 9.62 7.83
N CYS A 2 -9.33 8.95 8.58
CA CYS A 2 -9.67 8.40 9.90
C CYS A 2 -9.53 9.38 11.08
N THR A 3 -9.01 10.60 10.86
CA THR A 3 -8.77 11.60 11.91
C THR A 3 -9.93 11.79 12.90
N PRO A 4 -11.21 11.84 12.47
CA PRO A 4 -12.32 12.00 13.41
C PRO A 4 -12.50 10.83 14.41
N TYR A 5 -11.92 9.67 14.13
CA TYR A 5 -12.02 8.44 14.93
C TYR A 5 -10.69 8.01 15.56
N GLU A 6 -9.58 8.64 15.19
CA GLU A 6 -8.25 8.34 15.69
C GLU A 6 -8.05 9.00 17.06
N THR A 7 -7.58 8.23 18.04
CA THR A 7 -7.43 8.67 19.44
C THR A 7 -6.09 8.25 20.06
N LYS A 8 -5.26 7.51 19.31
CA LYS A 8 -4.02 6.90 19.80
C LYS A 8 -2.77 7.44 19.13
N HIS A 9 -2.88 7.88 17.87
CA HIS A 9 -1.72 8.30 17.08
C HIS A 9 -1.90 9.72 16.54
N ASP A 10 -0.91 10.56 16.81
CA ASP A 10 -0.78 11.86 16.17
C ASP A 10 -0.24 11.70 14.74
N TRP A 11 -0.55 12.68 13.89
CA TRP A 11 -0.03 12.74 12.52
C TRP A 11 0.28 14.18 12.12
N CYS A 12 1.27 14.35 11.26
CA CYS A 12 1.68 15.65 10.74
C CYS A 12 1.80 15.58 9.22
N VAL A 13 1.29 16.59 8.52
CA VAL A 13 1.41 16.72 7.07
C VAL A 13 2.05 18.06 6.75
N ARG A 14 3.15 18.03 5.99
CA ARG A 14 3.76 19.22 5.41
C ARG A 14 3.07 19.55 4.11
N ALA A 15 2.61 20.80 3.99
CA ALA A 15 2.02 21.33 2.77
C ALA A 15 2.99 22.33 2.11
N THR A 16 3.35 22.09 0.86
CA THR A 16 4.16 23.02 0.05
C THR A 16 3.40 23.36 -1.21
N ARG A 17 3.28 24.66 -1.53
CA ARG A 17 2.67 25.10 -2.79
C ARG A 17 3.75 25.44 -3.81
N PHE A 18 3.69 24.83 -4.98
CA PHE A 18 4.61 25.10 -6.07
C PHE A 18 3.85 25.09 -7.41
N SER A 19 4.06 26.13 -8.22
CA SER A 19 3.44 26.27 -9.56
C SER A 19 1.92 26.05 -9.58
N GLY A 20 1.22 26.54 -8.55
CA GLY A 20 -0.24 26.42 -8.45
C GLY A 20 -0.75 25.12 -7.84
N THR A 21 0.11 24.10 -7.66
CA THR A 21 -0.23 22.80 -7.07
C THR A 21 0.21 22.74 -5.61
N SER A 22 -0.65 22.19 -4.76
CA SER A 22 -0.34 21.91 -3.36
C SER A 22 0.17 20.46 -3.22
N TYR A 23 1.39 20.30 -2.72
CA TYR A 23 2.02 19.02 -2.43
C TYR A 23 1.89 18.74 -0.93
N LEU A 24 1.39 17.55 -0.61
CA LEU A 24 1.26 17.09 0.77
C LEU A 24 2.23 15.93 0.98
N SER A 25 3.04 16.00 2.03
CA SER A 25 3.94 14.93 2.45
C SER A 25 3.71 14.64 3.92
N GLU A 26 3.63 13.36 4.28
CA GLU A 26 3.67 12.96 5.69
C GLU A 26 4.98 13.46 6.32
N HIS A 27 4.88 13.88 7.58
CA HIS A 27 6.00 14.11 8.45
C HIS A 27 5.89 13.15 9.63
N GLU A 28 6.91 12.31 9.80
CA GLU A 28 6.95 11.34 10.89
C GLU A 28 6.88 12.08 12.24
N ALA A 29 5.86 11.75 13.04
CA ALA A 29 5.72 12.27 14.40
C ALA A 29 6.70 11.58 15.35
N ASP A 30 7.01 12.23 16.47
CA ASP A 30 7.96 11.71 17.46
C ASP A 30 7.53 10.34 18.01
N GLN A 31 6.22 10.13 18.22
CA GLN A 31 5.68 8.85 18.66
C GLN A 31 5.94 7.73 17.64
N LYS A 32 5.67 7.97 16.35
CA LYS A 32 5.90 6.98 15.27
C LYS A 32 7.40 6.67 15.14
N THR A 33 8.25 7.67 15.30
CA THR A 33 9.71 7.50 15.35
C THR A 33 10.12 6.61 16.53
N PHE A 34 9.56 6.84 17.72
CA PHE A 34 9.83 6.04 18.91
C PHE A 34 9.35 4.59 18.73
N GLU A 35 8.14 4.37 18.23
CA GLU A 35 7.58 3.04 17.96
C GLU A 35 8.44 2.26 16.95
N ARG A 36 8.96 2.93 15.92
CA ARG A 36 9.86 2.31 14.94
C ARG A 36 11.21 1.92 15.53
N LEU A 37 11.78 2.74 16.40
CA LEU A 37 13.11 2.49 17.01
C LEU A 37 13.05 1.50 18.17
N TYR A 38 11.99 1.53 18.97
CA TYR A 38 11.86 0.80 20.23
C TYR A 38 10.73 -0.24 20.23
N GLY A 39 10.16 -0.53 19.06
CA GLY A 39 9.13 -1.55 18.88
C GLY A 39 9.61 -2.93 19.34
N THR A 40 8.70 -3.67 19.98
CA THR A 40 8.98 -5.01 20.49
C THR A 40 9.15 -6.01 19.35
N GLU A 41 9.87 -7.11 19.60
CA GLU A 41 10.00 -8.19 18.61
C GLU A 41 8.65 -8.79 18.22
N GLN A 42 7.68 -8.82 19.15
CA GLN A 42 6.32 -9.24 18.86
C GLN A 42 5.63 -8.32 17.86
N GLN A 43 5.75 -6.99 18.01
CA GLN A 43 5.19 -6.01 17.07
C GLN A 43 5.81 -6.15 15.68
N LYS A 44 7.14 -6.30 15.59
CA LYS A 44 7.84 -6.55 14.32
C LYS A 44 7.36 -7.84 13.66
N THR A 45 7.18 -8.89 14.46
CA THR A 45 6.65 -10.18 14.00
C THR A 45 5.24 -10.02 13.44
N PHE A 46 4.38 -9.23 14.09
CA PHE A 46 3.03 -8.94 13.60
C PHE A 46 3.04 -8.17 12.28
N CYS A 47 3.92 -7.19 12.10
CA CYS A 47 4.09 -6.51 10.81
C CYS A 47 4.54 -7.49 9.71
N ALA A 48 5.48 -8.40 10.03
CA ALA A 48 5.97 -9.39 9.07
C ALA A 48 4.89 -10.43 8.67
N TYR A 49 3.84 -10.62 9.48
CA TYR A 49 2.75 -11.54 9.15
C TYR A 49 1.95 -11.10 7.92
N ASP A 50 1.73 -9.80 7.72
CA ASP A 50 1.02 -9.31 6.54
C ASP A 50 1.78 -9.68 5.27
N PHE A 51 3.08 -9.39 5.19
CA PHE A 51 3.93 -9.76 4.05
C PHE A 51 4.05 -11.26 3.85
N LYS A 52 4.12 -12.04 4.94
CA LYS A 52 4.15 -13.50 4.83
C LYS A 52 2.82 -14.04 4.32
N PHE A 53 1.70 -13.45 4.73
CA PHE A 53 0.36 -13.83 4.30
C PHE A 53 0.13 -13.49 2.83
N GLU A 54 0.53 -12.31 2.37
CA GLU A 54 0.55 -11.96 0.94
C GLU A 54 1.24 -13.03 0.10
N LYS A 55 2.40 -13.53 0.55
CA LYS A 55 3.13 -14.60 -0.13
C LYS A 55 2.37 -15.93 -0.24
N TYR A 56 1.37 -16.20 0.61
CA TYR A 56 0.50 -17.37 0.50
C TYR A 56 -0.62 -17.22 -0.53
N TYR A 57 -0.99 -15.99 -0.91
CA TYR A 57 -2.15 -15.71 -1.76
C TYR A 57 -1.82 -15.03 -3.08
N LEU A 58 -0.64 -14.43 -3.21
CA LEU A 58 -0.22 -13.64 -4.35
C LEU A 58 0.93 -14.33 -5.10
N PRO A 59 0.62 -15.25 -6.03
CA PRO A 59 1.65 -15.83 -6.88
C PRO A 59 2.19 -14.80 -7.88
N LYS A 60 3.45 -14.98 -8.30
CA LYS A 60 4.07 -14.14 -9.35
C LYS A 60 3.34 -14.22 -10.71
N CYS A 61 2.53 -15.26 -10.93
CA CYS A 61 1.75 -15.46 -12.15
C CYS A 61 0.43 -16.17 -11.78
N PRO A 62 -0.72 -15.77 -12.37
CA PRO A 62 -2.02 -16.37 -12.03
C PRO A 62 -2.11 -17.89 -12.22
N SER A 63 -1.33 -18.48 -13.13
CA SER A 63 -1.31 -19.93 -13.37
C SER A 63 -0.36 -20.72 -12.48
N LYS A 64 0.36 -20.07 -11.55
CA LYS A 64 1.32 -20.71 -10.67
C LYS A 64 0.87 -20.68 -9.21
N ASN A 65 1.26 -21.69 -8.45
CA ASN A 65 1.12 -21.65 -7.00
C ASN A 65 2.13 -20.65 -6.41
N PRO A 66 1.80 -20.00 -5.29
CA PRO A 66 2.73 -19.13 -4.57
C PRO A 66 3.91 -19.93 -4.03
N ASP A 67 5.12 -19.40 -4.17
CA ASP A 67 6.30 -19.95 -3.51
C ASP A 67 6.33 -19.46 -2.07
N VAL A 68 6.12 -20.35 -1.11
CA VAL A 68 6.05 -20.02 0.32
C VAL A 68 7.33 -20.36 1.08
N VAL A 69 8.30 -21.00 0.41
CA VAL A 69 9.55 -21.49 1.02
C VAL A 69 10.60 -20.38 1.03
N GLU A 70 10.68 -19.60 -0.05
CA GLU A 70 11.61 -18.47 -0.10
C GLU A 70 11.40 -17.49 1.06
N PRO A 71 12.46 -16.84 1.58
CA PRO A 71 12.33 -15.73 2.51
C PRO A 71 11.41 -14.62 1.98
N VAL A 72 10.75 -13.89 2.86
CA VAL A 72 9.96 -12.71 2.51
C VAL A 72 10.93 -11.54 2.30
N ASP A 73 10.79 -10.83 1.18
CA ASP A 73 11.47 -9.56 0.91
C ASP A 73 10.42 -8.46 0.90
N GLU A 74 10.47 -7.55 1.88
CA GLU A 74 9.47 -6.49 2.11
C GLU A 74 9.76 -5.21 1.29
N ARG A 75 10.87 -5.18 0.55
CA ARG A 75 11.30 -3.98 -0.23
C ARG A 75 10.58 -3.80 -1.57
N PRO A 76 10.24 -4.85 -2.34
CA PRO A 76 9.55 -4.69 -3.60
C PRO A 76 8.11 -4.22 -3.38
N GLU A 77 7.71 -3.15 -4.07
CA GLU A 77 6.36 -2.60 -4.02
C GLU A 77 5.80 -2.41 -5.43
N PHE A 78 4.50 -2.64 -5.58
CA PHE A 78 3.74 -2.28 -6.77
C PHE A 78 2.80 -1.13 -6.42
N ALA A 79 2.96 0.01 -7.08
CA ALA A 79 2.15 1.19 -6.83
C ALA A 79 1.46 1.69 -8.10
N CYS A 80 0.23 2.15 -7.94
CA CYS A 80 -0.57 2.79 -8.98
C CYS A 80 -0.70 4.28 -8.70
N VAL A 81 -0.72 5.09 -9.77
CA VAL A 81 -1.01 6.53 -9.70
C VAL A 81 -2.46 6.76 -10.07
N PHE A 82 -3.19 7.45 -9.20
CA PHE A 82 -4.61 7.72 -9.36
C PHE A 82 -4.83 9.22 -9.52
N GLN A 83 -5.65 9.57 -10.50
CA GLN A 83 -6.23 10.90 -10.61
C GLN A 83 -7.71 10.82 -10.24
N THR A 84 -8.13 11.63 -9.27
CA THR A 84 -9.52 11.68 -8.82
C THR A 84 -9.91 13.10 -8.42
N ARG A 85 -11.15 13.28 -7.99
CA ARG A 85 -11.68 14.55 -7.52
C ARG A 85 -12.46 14.36 -6.23
N LEU A 86 -12.16 15.17 -5.23
CA LEU A 86 -12.92 15.28 -3.99
C LEU A 86 -13.54 16.67 -3.94
N GLU A 87 -14.85 16.76 -4.16
CA GLU A 87 -15.60 18.02 -4.31
C GLU A 87 -14.98 18.94 -5.38
N THR A 88 -14.33 20.03 -4.98
CA THR A 88 -13.67 20.98 -5.88
C THR A 88 -12.17 20.73 -6.01
N LEU A 89 -11.61 19.79 -5.25
CA LEU A 89 -10.19 19.47 -5.21
C LEU A 89 -9.86 18.37 -6.21
N ASN A 90 -9.00 18.67 -7.17
CA ASN A 90 -8.38 17.66 -8.03
C ASN A 90 -7.20 17.03 -7.28
N LEU A 91 -7.19 15.71 -7.22
CA LEU A 91 -6.18 14.94 -6.48
C LEU A 91 -5.39 14.07 -7.47
N LEU A 92 -4.08 14.05 -7.27
CA LEU A 92 -3.16 13.10 -7.90
C LEU A 92 -2.35 12.47 -6.77
N TYR A 93 -2.46 11.16 -6.60
CA TYR A 93 -1.75 10.44 -5.54
C TYR A 93 -1.32 9.05 -6.01
N SER A 94 -0.30 8.50 -5.37
CA SER A 94 0.10 7.10 -5.55
C SER A 94 -0.35 6.28 -4.34
N ALA A 95 -0.69 5.02 -4.58
CA ALA A 95 -0.92 4.04 -3.52
C ALA A 95 -0.32 2.69 -3.91
N GLN A 96 0.27 2.00 -2.94
CA GLN A 96 0.69 0.61 -3.07
C GLN A 96 -0.54 -0.28 -3.21
N MET A 97 -0.49 -1.26 -4.10
CA MET A 97 -1.51 -2.28 -4.29
C MET A 97 -0.89 -3.65 -3.98
N ASP A 98 -1.61 -4.50 -3.23
CA ASP A 98 -1.10 -5.82 -2.90
C ASP A 98 -1.13 -6.75 -4.11
N GLY A 99 -2.25 -6.80 -4.84
CA GLY A 99 -2.41 -7.69 -5.99
C GLY A 99 -3.46 -7.29 -7.01
N ILE A 100 -3.48 -8.03 -8.12
CA ILE A 100 -4.45 -7.90 -9.20
C ILE A 100 -5.14 -9.24 -9.41
N MET A 101 -6.47 -9.26 -9.40
CA MET A 101 -7.24 -10.41 -9.86
C MET A 101 -7.23 -10.47 -11.39
N SER A 102 -6.65 -11.54 -11.91
CA SER A 102 -6.60 -11.83 -13.34
C SER A 102 -6.80 -13.32 -13.61
N HIS A 103 -7.45 -13.64 -14.72
CA HIS A 103 -7.50 -14.99 -15.28
C HIS A 103 -6.51 -15.17 -16.44
N GLU A 104 -5.85 -14.10 -16.88
CA GLU A 104 -4.88 -14.09 -17.96
C GLU A 104 -3.46 -14.30 -17.40
N GLU A 105 -2.64 -15.12 -18.07
CA GLU A 105 -1.30 -15.48 -17.59
C GLU A 105 -0.30 -14.32 -17.60
N ALA A 106 -0.52 -13.34 -18.48
CA ALA A 106 0.33 -12.16 -18.60
C ALA A 106 -0.52 -10.92 -18.89
N LEU A 107 -0.64 -10.04 -17.90
CA LEU A 107 -1.15 -8.69 -18.13
C LEU A 107 -0.04 -7.90 -18.84
N SER A 108 -0.25 -7.60 -20.13
CA SER A 108 0.61 -6.68 -20.85
C SER A 108 0.34 -5.25 -20.37
N LEU A 109 1.13 -4.79 -19.39
CA LEU A 109 1.13 -3.39 -18.96
C LEU A 109 1.81 -2.54 -20.02
N ASP A 110 1.06 -2.06 -21.02
CA ASP A 110 1.55 -1.02 -21.93
C ASP A 110 1.50 0.34 -21.25
N TYR A 111 2.65 0.84 -20.82
CA TYR A 111 2.80 2.15 -20.20
C TYR A 111 2.55 3.32 -21.19
N LYS A 112 2.56 3.06 -22.50
CA LYS A 112 2.36 4.09 -23.54
C LYS A 112 0.89 4.26 -23.90
N GLN A 113 0.09 3.22 -23.71
CA GLN A 113 -1.36 3.24 -23.85
C GLN A 113 -1.97 2.61 -22.60
N PRO A 114 -2.27 3.41 -21.56
CA PRO A 114 -2.89 2.88 -20.36
C PRO A 114 -4.37 2.56 -20.63
N ASN A 115 -4.62 1.60 -21.51
CA ASN A 115 -5.92 0.96 -21.64
C ASN A 115 -6.00 -0.13 -20.58
N TRP A 116 -6.00 0.31 -19.32
CA TRP A 116 -6.12 -0.56 -18.17
C TRP A 116 -7.61 -0.86 -17.99
N GLY A 117 -8.19 -1.61 -18.93
CA GLY A 117 -9.53 -2.19 -18.75
C GLY A 117 -9.64 -2.71 -17.31
N PRO A 118 -10.81 -2.59 -16.67
CA PRO A 118 -10.94 -2.42 -15.22
C PRO A 118 -10.09 -3.43 -14.44
N LEU A 119 -8.86 -3.04 -14.08
CA LEU A 119 -8.00 -3.85 -13.25
C LEU A 119 -8.69 -3.99 -11.91
N LYS A 120 -8.89 -5.24 -11.49
CA LYS A 120 -9.52 -5.55 -10.22
C LYS A 120 -8.41 -5.73 -9.18
N PHE A 121 -8.09 -4.64 -8.50
CA PHE A 121 -7.15 -4.68 -7.38
C PHE A 121 -7.76 -5.42 -6.19
N VAL A 122 -6.90 -6.08 -5.43
CA VAL A 122 -7.24 -6.70 -4.14
C VAL A 122 -6.31 -6.15 -3.07
N GLU A 123 -6.91 -5.91 -1.91
CA GLU A 123 -6.20 -5.55 -0.67
C GLU A 123 -6.32 -6.74 0.27
N ILE A 124 -5.20 -7.18 0.84
CA ILE A 124 -5.11 -8.31 1.75
C ILE A 124 -4.72 -7.77 3.13
N LYS A 125 -5.36 -8.30 4.17
CA LYS A 125 -5.12 -7.92 5.56
C LYS A 125 -5.20 -9.13 6.47
N VAL A 126 -4.32 -9.19 7.46
CA VAL A 126 -4.40 -10.17 8.55
C VAL A 126 -5.08 -9.53 9.76
N ARG A 127 -5.93 -10.30 10.44
CA ARG A 127 -6.58 -9.88 11.69
C ARG A 127 -6.68 -11.07 12.64
N GLU A 128 -6.44 -10.83 13.92
CA GLU A 128 -6.72 -11.80 14.99
C GLU A 128 -8.22 -12.04 15.14
N GLU A 129 -8.61 -13.31 15.15
CA GLU A 129 -9.99 -13.74 15.40
C GLU A 129 -10.28 -13.67 16.92
N LYS A 130 -11.40 -13.07 17.30
CA LYS A 130 -11.81 -12.86 18.71
C LYS A 130 -12.99 -13.73 19.07
#